data_AF-A0A0W0W429-F1
#
_entry.id   AF-A0A0W0W429-F1
#
_cell.length_a   1.000
_cell.length_b   1.000
_cell.length_c   1.000
_cell.angle_alpha   90.00
_cell.angle_beta   90.00
_cell.angle_gamma   90.00
#
_symmetry.space_group_name_H-M   'P 1'
#
loop_
_entity.id
_entity.type
_entity.pdbx_description
1 polymer ?
#
loop_
_entity_poly.entity_id
_entity_poly.type
_entity_poly.pdbx_seq_one_letter_code
_entity_poly.pdbx_strand_id
1 'polypeptide(L)'
;MSVFKPAFDAIGTGAGVAWPLFGILSSALSLGIGGVAMVSLGSICCGLFLIVGIPVFYLSYKKNKLEEMRLNKKLNTHLLNFMERLYRCYIEEATQLDFSSYLRQIDCEGAGEKMTIQALFLEFIKNNQNDFFYNYHQYTAIEKKEEAEEIIKAFINSADFKENSAVPSMRELLEGAFLNFVGVFGAVAGCSAGVMGVFAGLGLISGLSAIPFLGVAILCAAFVLGVCGAVLSVYSNSEKTQKIQLYKNFKHINDHFDAEMNLDKQKEKVEPLPTKVSKPSELYQDWRSESLQSNKLKLDKISSLLFYQRVSREESEYSSVPHSFELS
;
A
#
# COMPACT_ATOMS: atom_id res chain seq x y z
N MET A 1 -7.70 -2.31 -15.41
CA MET A 1 -7.03 -1.00 -15.27
C MET A 1 -5.48 -1.07 -15.13
N SER A 2 -4.80 -2.22 -15.22
CA SER A 2 -3.35 -2.30 -14.89
C SER A 2 -2.37 -1.99 -16.03
N VAL A 3 -2.81 -1.91 -17.30
CA VAL A 3 -1.90 -1.83 -18.45
C VAL A 3 -1.35 -0.42 -18.68
N PHE A 4 -2.14 0.61 -18.35
CA PHE A 4 -1.77 2.01 -18.57
C PHE A 4 -0.96 2.62 -17.43
N LYS A 5 -1.03 2.05 -16.22
CA LYS A 5 -0.31 2.54 -15.03
C LYS A 5 1.20 2.71 -15.28
N PRO A 6 1.90 1.77 -15.94
CA PRO A 6 3.33 1.96 -16.18
C PRO A 6 3.66 2.93 -17.30
N ALA A 7 2.69 3.27 -18.15
CA ALA A 7 2.87 4.23 -19.25
C ALA A 7 2.93 5.61 -18.61
N PHE A 8 2.00 5.83 -17.70
CA PHE A 8 1.90 6.98 -16.84
C PHE A 8 3.07 7.13 -15.86
N ASP A 9 3.48 6.07 -15.16
CA ASP A 9 4.67 6.13 -14.30
C ASP A 9 5.97 6.41 -15.09
N ALA A 10 6.13 5.84 -16.30
CA ALA A 10 7.29 6.13 -17.15
C ALA A 10 7.29 7.60 -17.63
N ILE A 11 6.11 8.12 -17.93
CA ILE A 11 5.87 9.50 -18.33
C ILE A 11 6.05 10.49 -17.15
N GLY A 12 5.90 10.07 -15.90
CA GLY A 12 6.15 10.91 -14.71
C GLY A 12 7.61 10.95 -14.22
N THR A 13 8.50 10.11 -14.78
CA THR A 13 9.95 10.11 -14.46
C THR A 13 10.72 11.06 -15.37
N GLY A 14 12.04 11.24 -15.19
CA GLY A 14 12.88 12.10 -16.05
C GLY A 14 12.77 11.84 -17.56
N ALA A 15 12.26 10.67 -17.97
CA ALA A 15 11.86 10.41 -19.35
C ALA A 15 10.72 11.33 -19.81
N GLY A 16 9.73 11.63 -18.97
CA GLY A 16 8.61 12.56 -19.19
C GLY A 16 8.99 13.97 -19.58
N VAL A 17 10.08 14.48 -19.01
CA VAL A 17 10.61 15.83 -19.30
C VAL A 17 11.28 15.87 -20.68
N ALA A 18 11.77 14.73 -21.18
CA ALA A 18 12.37 14.64 -22.49
C ALA A 18 11.36 14.80 -23.64
N TRP A 19 10.06 14.56 -23.40
CA TRP A 19 9.03 14.61 -24.45
C TRP A 19 8.62 16.03 -24.85
N PRO A 20 8.34 16.95 -23.92
CA PRO A 20 8.18 18.36 -24.26
C PRO A 20 9.43 18.93 -24.92
N LEU A 21 10.61 18.60 -24.41
CA LEU A 21 11.89 19.05 -24.96
C LEU A 21 12.09 18.57 -26.40
N PHE A 22 11.78 17.31 -26.68
CA PHE A 22 11.80 16.75 -28.03
C PHE A 22 10.80 17.44 -28.95
N GLY A 23 9.56 17.65 -28.49
CA GLY A 23 8.54 18.37 -29.27
C GLY A 23 8.95 19.80 -29.59
N ILE A 24 9.53 20.51 -28.61
CA ILE A 24 10.04 21.89 -28.76
C ILE A 24 11.23 21.92 -29.72
N LEU A 25 12.22 21.04 -29.56
CA LEU A 25 13.40 20.98 -30.42
C LEU A 25 13.02 20.60 -31.85
N SER A 26 12.13 19.62 -32.02
CA SER A 26 11.63 19.22 -33.34
C SER A 26 10.84 20.35 -34.00
N SER A 27 10.02 21.08 -33.24
CA SER A 27 9.26 22.24 -33.75
C SER A 27 10.18 23.42 -34.08
N ALA A 28 11.20 23.70 -33.26
CA ALA A 28 12.16 24.76 -33.52
C ALA A 28 13.01 24.47 -34.77
N LEU A 29 13.48 23.22 -34.92
CA LEU A 29 14.20 22.76 -36.11
C LEU A 29 13.31 22.77 -37.36
N SER A 30 12.01 22.55 -37.20
CA SER A 30 11.03 22.59 -38.28
C SER A 30 10.88 23.97 -38.93
N LEU A 31 11.01 25.03 -38.13
CA LEU A 31 10.90 26.40 -38.64
C LEU A 31 12.17 26.87 -39.36
N GLY A 32 13.33 26.27 -39.06
CA GLY A 32 14.63 26.69 -39.61
C GLY A 32 15.07 25.95 -40.88
N ILE A 33 14.58 24.73 -41.12
CA ILE A 33 15.02 23.87 -42.23
C ILE A 33 13.81 23.56 -43.12
N GLY A 34 13.67 24.27 -44.24
CA GLY A 34 12.57 24.03 -45.18
C GLY A 34 12.65 22.65 -45.86
N GLY A 35 11.48 22.04 -46.10
CA GLY A 35 11.29 20.90 -47.02
C GLY A 35 11.74 19.52 -46.52
N VAL A 36 12.03 18.62 -47.49
CA VAL A 36 12.24 17.16 -47.37
C VAL A 36 13.21 16.73 -46.25
N ALA A 37 14.23 17.54 -45.96
CA ALA A 37 15.19 17.27 -44.89
C ALA A 37 14.53 17.21 -43.50
N MET A 38 13.42 17.92 -43.32
CA MET A 38 12.72 17.98 -42.06
C MET A 38 11.80 16.76 -41.84
N VAL A 39 11.31 16.19 -42.94
CA VAL A 39 10.53 14.94 -42.96
C VAL A 39 11.40 13.76 -42.62
N SER A 40 12.61 13.69 -43.21
CA SER A 40 13.57 12.64 -42.89
C SER A 40 14.02 12.75 -41.44
N LEU A 41 14.33 13.96 -40.95
CA LEU A 41 14.70 14.18 -39.55
C LEU A 41 13.57 13.80 -38.59
N GLY A 42 12.33 14.26 -38.85
CA GLY A 42 11.16 13.94 -38.03
C GLY A 42 10.83 12.45 -38.02
N SER A 43 10.95 11.77 -39.16
CA SER A 43 10.78 10.31 -39.27
C SER A 43 11.85 9.55 -38.49
N ILE A 44 13.12 9.94 -38.61
CA ILE A 44 14.23 9.35 -37.84
C ILE A 44 14.01 9.56 -36.35
N CYS A 45 13.63 10.77 -35.94
CA CYS A 45 13.33 11.14 -34.57
C CYS A 45 12.14 10.34 -34.02
N CYS A 46 11.06 10.16 -34.78
CA CYS A 46 9.91 9.33 -34.42
C CYS A 46 10.28 7.83 -34.32
N GLY A 47 11.11 7.34 -35.24
CA GLY A 47 11.63 5.97 -35.21
C GLY A 47 12.50 5.71 -33.97
N LEU A 48 13.47 6.59 -33.70
CA LEU A 48 14.28 6.54 -32.47
C LEU A 48 13.41 6.62 -31.22
N PHE A 49 12.38 7.46 -31.27
CA PHE A 49 11.41 7.61 -30.20
C PHE A 49 10.66 6.30 -29.92
N LEU A 50 10.14 5.61 -30.93
CA LEU A 50 9.48 4.30 -30.74
C LEU A 50 10.45 3.23 -30.27
N ILE A 51 11.67 3.22 -30.84
CA ILE A 51 12.73 2.26 -30.50
C ILE A 51 13.19 2.41 -29.05
N VAL A 52 13.21 3.62 -28.49
CA VAL A 52 13.62 3.86 -27.08
C VAL A 52 12.41 3.81 -26.14
N GLY A 53 11.29 4.41 -26.54
CA GLY A 53 10.09 4.56 -25.72
C GLY A 53 9.42 3.22 -25.40
N ILE A 54 9.28 2.32 -26.39
CA ILE A 54 8.64 1.01 -26.17
C ILE A 54 9.45 0.16 -25.17
N PRO A 55 10.78 0.00 -25.29
CA PRO A 55 11.57 -0.74 -24.30
C PRO A 55 11.57 -0.09 -22.91
N VAL A 56 11.67 1.23 -22.81
CA VAL A 56 11.62 1.92 -21.51
C VAL A 56 10.27 1.70 -20.83
N PHE A 57 9.18 1.83 -21.58
CA PHE A 57 7.83 1.52 -21.09
C PHE A 57 7.72 0.05 -20.66
N TYR A 58 8.20 -0.88 -21.47
CA TYR A 58 8.16 -2.32 -21.15
C TYR A 58 8.98 -2.66 -19.89
N LEU A 59 10.18 -2.09 -19.75
CA LEU A 59 11.02 -2.28 -18.57
C LEU A 59 10.38 -1.66 -17.32
N SER A 60 9.80 -0.46 -17.44
CA SER A 60 9.06 0.19 -16.35
C SER A 60 7.85 -0.66 -15.93
N TYR A 61 7.08 -1.16 -16.90
CA TYR A 61 5.96 -2.08 -16.67
C TYR A 61 6.40 -3.34 -15.93
N LYS A 62 7.46 -3.98 -16.41
CA LYS A 62 8.00 -5.19 -15.79
C LYS A 62 8.47 -4.92 -14.34
N LYS A 63 9.15 -3.80 -14.10
CA LYS A 63 9.64 -3.41 -12.77
C LYS A 63 8.49 -3.14 -11.82
N ASN A 64 7.49 -2.36 -12.24
CA ASN A 64 6.33 -2.02 -11.40
C ASN A 64 5.53 -3.28 -11.02
N LYS A 65 5.29 -4.17 -12.00
CA LYS A 65 4.62 -5.45 -11.75
C LYS A 65 5.39 -6.35 -10.78
N LEU A 66 6.72 -6.37 -10.88
CA LEU A 66 7.58 -7.12 -9.96
C LEU A 66 7.54 -6.55 -8.54
N GLU A 67 7.59 -5.22 -8.40
CA GLU A 67 7.46 -4.56 -7.09
C GLU A 67 6.10 -4.83 -6.45
N GLU A 68 5.02 -4.78 -7.23
CA GLU A 68 3.67 -5.07 -6.75
C GLU A 68 3.53 -6.51 -6.29
N MET A 69 4.03 -7.49 -7.07
CA MET A 69 4.06 -8.89 -6.66
C MET A 69 4.90 -9.10 -5.39
N ARG A 70 6.04 -8.41 -5.26
CA ARG A 70 6.91 -8.51 -4.08
C ARG A 70 6.23 -7.92 -2.84
N LEU A 71 5.53 -6.80 -2.98
CA LEU A 71 4.76 -6.18 -1.90
C LEU A 71 3.61 -7.08 -1.47
N ASN A 72 2.81 -7.58 -2.40
CA ASN A 72 1.70 -8.50 -2.11
C ASN A 72 2.21 -9.79 -1.45
N LYS A 73 3.32 -10.36 -1.92
CA LYS A 73 3.93 -11.54 -1.30
C LYS A 73 4.34 -11.26 0.15
N LYS A 74 5.03 -10.15 0.41
CA LYS A 74 5.44 -9.76 1.78
C LYS A 74 4.22 -9.54 2.67
N LEU A 75 3.21 -8.84 2.16
CA LEU A 75 1.95 -8.58 2.86
C LEU A 75 1.29 -9.89 3.30
N ASN A 76 1.08 -10.80 2.34
CA ASN A 76 0.47 -12.10 2.59
C ASN A 76 1.26 -12.91 3.62
N THR A 77 2.60 -12.91 3.53
CA THR A 77 3.44 -13.60 4.52
C THR A 77 3.23 -13.06 5.93
N HIS A 78 3.19 -11.74 6.13
CA HIS A 78 3.01 -11.19 7.47
C HIS A 78 1.58 -11.39 8.00
N LEU A 79 0.55 -11.33 7.15
CA LEU A 79 -0.82 -11.59 7.59
C LEU A 79 -1.05 -13.06 7.90
N LEU A 80 -0.49 -13.96 7.09
CA LEU A 80 -0.54 -15.38 7.36
C LEU A 80 0.20 -15.73 8.66
N ASN A 81 1.40 -15.16 8.88
CA ASN A 81 2.12 -15.32 10.13
C ASN A 81 1.33 -14.77 11.33
N PHE A 82 0.61 -13.66 11.15
CA PHE A 82 -0.26 -13.10 12.18
C PHE A 82 -1.39 -14.08 12.51
N MET A 83 -2.10 -14.60 11.50
CA MET A 83 -3.17 -15.59 11.71
C MET A 83 -2.64 -16.87 12.35
N GLU A 84 -1.49 -17.38 11.93
CA GLU A 84 -0.91 -18.60 12.49
C GLU A 84 -0.50 -18.41 13.96
N ARG A 85 0.11 -17.26 14.28
CA ARG A 85 0.47 -16.93 15.67
C ARG A 85 -0.76 -16.76 16.53
N LEU A 86 -1.73 -16.00 16.04
CA LEU A 86 -2.98 -15.77 16.72
C LEU A 86 -3.74 -17.08 16.90
N TYR A 87 -3.63 -18.04 15.99
CA TYR A 87 -4.16 -19.37 16.23
C TYR A 87 -3.39 -20.15 17.30
N ARG A 88 -2.05 -20.19 17.22
CA ARG A 88 -1.20 -20.92 18.18
C ARG A 88 -1.33 -20.40 19.60
N CYS A 89 -1.35 -19.08 19.80
CA CYS A 89 -1.50 -18.47 21.14
C CYS A 89 -2.77 -18.98 21.84
N TYR A 90 -3.86 -19.19 21.10
CA TYR A 90 -5.14 -19.53 21.69
C TYR A 90 -5.29 -21.03 21.90
N ILE A 91 -4.75 -21.85 21.01
CA ILE A 91 -4.92 -23.30 21.11
C ILE A 91 -3.83 -23.98 21.94
N GLU A 92 -2.58 -23.52 21.89
CA GLU A 92 -1.49 -24.14 22.66
C GLU A 92 -1.50 -23.69 24.13
N GLU A 93 -1.93 -22.46 24.45
CA GLU A 93 -1.86 -21.94 25.82
C GLU A 93 -3.22 -21.94 26.54
N ALA A 94 -4.32 -21.57 25.89
CA ALA A 94 -5.65 -21.57 26.50
C ALA A 94 -6.36 -22.91 26.28
N THR A 95 -6.16 -23.85 27.19
CA THR A 95 -6.96 -25.08 27.22
C THR A 95 -8.46 -24.74 27.31
N GLN A 96 -9.20 -25.09 26.24
CA GLN A 96 -10.67 -25.13 26.13
C GLN A 96 -11.46 -23.84 25.83
N LEU A 97 -10.87 -22.78 25.29
CA LEU A 97 -11.68 -21.70 24.69
C LEU A 97 -11.80 -21.91 23.18
N ASP A 98 -13.03 -22.16 22.72
CA ASP A 98 -13.38 -22.10 21.31
C ASP A 98 -13.00 -20.72 20.78
N PHE A 99 -12.05 -20.69 19.85
CA PHE A 99 -11.50 -19.46 19.29
C PHE A 99 -12.59 -18.56 18.70
N SER A 100 -13.68 -19.15 18.19
CA SER A 100 -14.84 -18.39 17.70
C SER A 100 -15.60 -17.69 18.84
N SER A 101 -15.65 -18.32 20.01
CA SER A 101 -16.24 -17.76 21.24
C SER A 101 -15.38 -16.63 21.80
N TYR A 102 -14.06 -16.70 21.65
CA TYR A 102 -13.16 -15.60 21.97
C TYR A 102 -13.37 -14.41 21.01
N LEU A 103 -13.41 -14.64 19.70
CA LEU A 103 -13.74 -13.58 18.73
C LEU A 103 -15.12 -12.94 18.98
N ARG A 104 -16.06 -13.71 19.53
CA ARG A 104 -17.36 -13.20 20.00
C ARG A 104 -17.24 -12.35 21.27
N GLN A 105 -16.36 -12.70 22.20
CA GLN A 105 -16.09 -11.90 23.40
C GLN A 105 -15.29 -10.63 23.13
N ILE A 106 -14.53 -10.58 22.04
CA ILE A 106 -14.05 -9.34 21.45
C ILE A 106 -15.21 -8.61 20.76
N ASP A 107 -16.37 -8.51 21.41
CA ASP A 107 -17.38 -7.57 20.97
C ASP A 107 -16.85 -6.17 21.22
N CYS A 108 -16.61 -5.47 20.12
CA CYS A 108 -16.19 -4.08 20.08
C CYS A 108 -17.29 -3.10 20.56
N GLU A 109 -18.17 -3.53 21.47
CA GLU A 109 -19.29 -2.74 22.01
C GLU A 109 -18.80 -1.54 22.85
N GLY A 110 -17.52 -1.48 23.21
CA GLY A 110 -16.90 -0.31 23.87
C GLY A 110 -16.21 0.69 22.93
N ALA A 111 -16.09 0.41 21.63
CA ALA A 111 -15.23 1.18 20.74
C ALA A 111 -15.99 2.36 20.08
N GLY A 112 -16.25 3.40 20.88
CA GLY A 112 -16.52 4.75 20.34
C GLY A 112 -15.30 5.37 19.64
N GLU A 113 -14.14 4.72 19.72
CA GLU A 113 -12.88 5.12 19.09
C GLU A 113 -12.50 4.19 17.92
N LYS A 114 -11.83 4.78 16.92
CA LYS A 114 -11.33 4.10 15.73
C LYS A 114 -10.65 2.76 16.07
N MET A 115 -11.24 1.66 15.62
CA MET A 115 -10.66 0.33 15.76
C MET A 115 -9.29 0.26 15.10
N THR A 116 -8.39 -0.52 15.70
CA THR A 116 -7.09 -0.82 15.11
C THR A 116 -7.27 -1.68 13.85
N ILE A 117 -6.34 -1.62 12.89
CA ILE A 117 -6.44 -2.40 11.64
C ILE A 117 -6.48 -3.91 11.90
N GLN A 118 -5.94 -4.36 13.03
CA GLN A 118 -5.95 -5.76 13.44
C GLN A 118 -7.31 -6.17 13.98
N ALA A 119 -7.94 -5.33 14.78
CA ALA A 119 -9.32 -5.52 15.22
C ALA A 119 -10.27 -5.63 14.02
N LEU A 120 -10.14 -4.71 13.05
CA LEU A 120 -10.91 -4.74 11.81
C LEU A 120 -10.67 -6.01 10.99
N PHE A 121 -9.42 -6.50 10.94
CA PHE A 121 -9.12 -7.76 10.26
C PHE A 121 -9.76 -8.97 10.96
N LEU A 122 -9.73 -9.02 12.29
CA LEU A 122 -10.36 -10.09 13.06
C LEU A 122 -11.88 -10.05 12.95
N GLU A 123 -12.48 -8.86 13.00
CA GLU A 123 -13.91 -8.66 12.77
C GLU A 123 -14.31 -9.06 11.35
N PHE A 124 -13.49 -8.74 10.35
CA PHE A 124 -13.71 -9.18 8.97
C PHE A 124 -13.74 -10.71 8.87
N ILE A 125 -12.81 -11.41 9.52
CA ILE A 125 -12.79 -12.88 9.52
C ILE A 125 -14.01 -13.42 10.27
N LYS A 126 -14.36 -12.86 11.43
CA LYS A 126 -15.55 -13.22 12.22
C LYS A 126 -16.83 -13.14 11.38
N ASN A 127 -17.00 -12.06 10.61
CA ASN A 127 -18.24 -11.78 9.89
C ASN A 127 -18.33 -12.54 8.55
N ASN A 128 -17.22 -12.77 7.87
CA ASN A 128 -17.23 -13.34 6.51
C ASN A 128 -16.79 -14.80 6.45
N GLN A 129 -15.96 -15.26 7.39
CA GLN A 129 -15.22 -16.52 7.31
C GLN A 129 -15.08 -17.17 8.69
N ASN A 130 -16.18 -17.22 9.45
CA ASN A 130 -16.20 -17.73 10.82
C ASN A 130 -15.73 -19.20 10.93
N ASP A 131 -15.97 -19.99 9.87
CA ASP A 131 -15.61 -21.40 9.82
C ASP A 131 -14.11 -21.64 9.62
N PHE A 132 -13.35 -20.64 9.14
CA PHE A 132 -11.93 -20.77 8.85
C PHE A 132 -11.14 -21.20 10.07
N PHE A 133 -11.35 -20.53 11.21
CA PHE A 133 -10.65 -20.85 12.44
C PHE A 133 -11.19 -22.12 13.12
N TYR A 134 -12.48 -22.41 12.96
CA TYR A 134 -13.10 -23.64 13.47
C TYR A 134 -12.50 -24.88 12.80
N ASN A 135 -12.32 -24.83 11.49
CA ASN A 135 -11.76 -25.92 10.69
C ASN A 135 -10.23 -25.83 10.53
N TYR A 136 -9.57 -24.89 11.20
CA TYR A 136 -8.14 -24.64 11.01
C TYR A 136 -7.26 -25.84 11.32
N HIS A 137 -7.69 -26.71 12.25
CA HIS A 137 -7.00 -27.98 12.54
C HIS A 137 -7.12 -29.02 11.42
N GLN A 138 -8.21 -28.97 10.65
CA GLN A 138 -8.55 -29.97 9.64
C GLN A 138 -7.84 -29.69 8.32
N TYR A 139 -7.50 -28.42 8.05
CA TYR A 139 -6.79 -28.05 6.83
C TYR A 139 -5.34 -28.53 6.83
N THR A 140 -4.89 -28.98 5.65
CA THR A 140 -3.48 -29.18 5.34
C THR A 140 -2.74 -27.84 5.25
N ALA A 141 -1.40 -27.84 5.33
CA ALA A 141 -0.61 -26.62 5.22
C ALA A 141 -0.83 -25.84 3.91
N ILE A 142 -1.20 -26.55 2.83
CA ILE A 142 -1.48 -25.95 1.52
C ILE A 142 -2.86 -25.27 1.56
N GLU A 143 -3.89 -25.98 2.00
CA GLU A 143 -5.26 -25.45 2.12
C GLU A 143 -5.30 -24.22 3.06
N LYS A 144 -4.61 -24.28 4.21
CA LYS A 144 -4.51 -23.12 5.12
C LYS A 144 -4.00 -21.89 4.42
N LYS A 145 -2.99 -22.06 3.55
CA LYS A 145 -2.36 -20.95 2.83
C LYS A 145 -3.27 -20.40 1.75
N GLU A 146 -3.95 -21.27 1.00
CA GLU A 146 -4.87 -20.85 -0.07
C GLU A 146 -6.07 -20.10 0.51
N GLU A 147 -6.71 -20.66 1.54
CA GLU A 147 -7.84 -20.04 2.24
C GLU A 147 -7.44 -18.71 2.90
N ALA A 148 -6.28 -18.67 3.55
CA ALA A 148 -5.71 -17.44 4.10
C ALA A 148 -5.47 -16.38 3.03
N GLU A 149 -4.93 -16.77 1.87
CA GLU A 149 -4.71 -15.83 0.76
C GLU A 149 -6.03 -15.29 0.20
N GLU A 150 -7.10 -16.08 0.20
CA GLU A 150 -8.44 -15.63 -0.19
C GLU A 150 -9.03 -14.64 0.81
N ILE A 151 -8.97 -14.97 2.11
CA ILE A 151 -9.38 -14.08 3.21
C ILE A 151 -8.65 -12.74 3.13
N ILE A 152 -7.32 -12.77 2.94
CA ILE A 152 -6.50 -11.56 2.85
C ILE A 152 -6.90 -10.72 1.63
N LYS A 153 -7.12 -11.36 0.47
CA LYS A 153 -7.59 -10.66 -0.74
C LYS A 153 -8.95 -10.03 -0.52
N ALA A 154 -9.87 -10.74 0.13
CA ALA A 154 -11.21 -10.25 0.42
C ALA A 154 -11.17 -9.06 1.40
N PHE A 155 -10.33 -9.14 2.44
CA PHE A 155 -10.14 -8.05 3.41
C PHE A 155 -9.56 -6.78 2.77
N ILE A 156 -8.50 -6.90 1.96
CA ILE A 156 -7.90 -5.73 1.29
C ILE A 156 -8.91 -5.04 0.36
N ASN A 157 -9.86 -5.80 -0.18
CA ASN A 157 -10.89 -5.29 -1.07
C ASN A 157 -12.15 -4.79 -0.34
N SER A 158 -12.28 -5.00 0.97
CA SER A 158 -13.46 -4.62 1.75
C SER A 158 -13.61 -3.10 1.88
N ALA A 159 -14.84 -2.65 2.11
CA ALA A 159 -15.13 -1.24 2.34
C ALA A 159 -14.55 -0.76 3.68
N ASP A 160 -14.65 -1.60 4.72
CA ASP A 160 -14.20 -1.30 6.09
C ASP A 160 -12.70 -0.97 6.14
N PHE A 161 -11.90 -1.68 5.35
CA PHE A 161 -10.47 -1.39 5.25
C PHE A 161 -10.20 -0.05 4.55
N LYS A 162 -10.93 0.23 3.45
CA LYS A 162 -10.73 1.46 2.67
C LYS A 162 -11.05 2.70 3.50
N GLU A 163 -12.09 2.64 4.32
CA GLU A 163 -12.54 3.77 5.16
C GLU A 163 -11.61 4.03 6.34
N ASN A 164 -11.02 2.98 6.93
CA ASN A 164 -10.15 3.10 8.10
C ASN A 164 -8.65 3.24 7.79
N SER A 165 -8.25 2.99 6.55
CA SER A 165 -6.86 3.19 6.13
C SER A 165 -6.48 4.67 6.14
N ALA A 166 -5.27 5.00 6.58
CA ALA A 166 -4.84 6.39 6.62
C ALA A 166 -4.68 6.90 5.18
N VAL A 167 -5.53 7.86 4.83
CA VAL A 167 -5.46 8.58 3.55
C VAL A 167 -4.05 9.16 3.42
N PRO A 168 -3.36 8.94 2.29
CA PRO A 168 -2.04 9.53 2.08
C PRO A 168 -2.11 11.04 2.23
N SER A 169 -1.01 11.67 2.62
CA SER A 169 -1.02 13.12 2.79
C SER A 169 -1.42 13.79 1.47
N MET A 170 -2.26 14.83 1.54
CA MET A 170 -2.73 15.53 0.33
C MET A 170 -1.55 16.00 -0.53
N ARG A 171 -0.43 16.35 0.12
CA ARG A 171 0.81 16.74 -0.56
C ARG A 171 1.41 15.61 -1.40
N GLU A 172 1.57 14.40 -0.85
CA GLU A 172 2.10 13.25 -1.60
C GLU A 172 1.18 12.85 -2.76
N LEU A 173 -0.14 12.94 -2.56
CA LEU A 173 -1.11 12.70 -3.63
C LEU A 173 -0.99 13.77 -4.72
N LEU A 174 -0.90 15.05 -4.34
CA LEU A 174 -0.80 16.16 -5.27
C LEU A 174 0.51 16.11 -6.06
N GLU A 175 1.64 15.81 -5.42
CA GLU A 175 2.94 15.67 -6.08
C GLU A 175 2.91 14.54 -7.12
N GLY A 176 2.40 13.35 -6.75
CA GLY A 176 2.26 12.22 -7.68
C GLY A 176 1.23 12.47 -8.80
N ALA A 177 0.13 13.16 -8.51
CA ALA A 177 -0.89 13.51 -9.48
C ALA A 177 -0.37 14.56 -10.48
N PHE A 178 0.32 15.59 -9.99
CA PHE A 178 0.88 16.67 -10.78
C PHE A 178 1.98 16.16 -11.71
N LEU A 179 2.90 15.34 -11.20
CA LEU A 179 3.96 14.75 -12.03
C LEU A 179 3.39 13.90 -13.16
N ASN A 180 2.36 13.10 -12.85
CA ASN A 180 1.71 12.28 -13.87
C ASN A 180 0.90 13.12 -14.86
N PHE A 181 0.20 14.16 -14.39
CA PHE A 181 -0.50 15.12 -15.25
C PHE A 181 0.46 15.76 -16.25
N VAL A 182 1.52 16.41 -15.74
CA VAL A 182 2.48 17.16 -16.56
C VAL A 182 3.18 16.24 -17.55
N GLY A 183 3.55 15.04 -17.10
CA GLY A 183 4.12 14.04 -17.98
C GLY A 183 3.17 13.69 -19.12
N VAL A 184 1.92 13.32 -18.83
CA VAL A 184 0.97 12.83 -19.85
C VAL A 184 0.59 13.94 -20.80
N PHE A 185 0.26 15.10 -20.24
CA PHE A 185 -0.02 16.29 -21.01
C PHE A 185 1.16 16.61 -21.93
N GLY A 186 2.38 16.66 -21.38
CA GLY A 186 3.61 16.98 -22.11
C GLY A 186 3.94 15.96 -23.20
N ALA A 187 3.74 14.68 -22.95
CA ALA A 187 3.96 13.62 -23.93
C ALA A 187 2.97 13.71 -25.09
N VAL A 188 1.67 13.88 -24.80
CA VAL A 188 0.63 13.97 -25.83
C VAL A 188 0.76 15.27 -26.63
N ALA A 189 0.91 16.41 -25.95
CA ALA A 189 1.07 17.71 -26.59
C ALA A 189 2.37 17.79 -27.38
N GLY A 190 3.49 17.34 -26.81
CA GLY A 190 4.80 17.36 -27.46
C GLY A 190 4.88 16.44 -28.66
N CYS A 191 4.36 15.20 -28.56
CA CYS A 191 4.29 14.27 -29.70
C CYS A 191 3.40 14.84 -30.82
N SER A 192 2.23 15.36 -30.45
CA SER A 192 1.29 15.95 -31.43
C SER A 192 1.87 17.18 -32.11
N ALA A 193 2.60 18.04 -31.38
CA ALA A 193 3.31 19.19 -31.95
C ALA A 193 4.41 18.75 -32.93
N GLY A 194 5.19 17.73 -32.59
CA GLY A 194 6.21 17.17 -33.47
C GLY A 194 5.61 16.59 -34.76
N VAL A 195 4.55 15.79 -34.65
CA VAL A 195 3.84 15.22 -35.80
C VAL A 195 3.22 16.32 -36.67
N MET A 196 2.62 17.34 -36.06
CA MET A 196 2.13 18.52 -36.78
C MET A 196 3.24 19.25 -37.52
N GLY A 197 4.40 19.45 -36.90
CA GLY A 197 5.57 20.07 -37.53
C GLY A 197 6.01 19.33 -38.79
N VAL A 198 6.00 17.99 -38.75
CA VAL A 198 6.28 17.14 -39.92
C VAL A 198 5.22 17.33 -41.02
N PHE A 199 3.93 17.31 -40.67
CA PHE A 199 2.85 17.50 -41.65
C PHE A 199 2.83 18.91 -42.26
N ALA A 200 3.12 19.94 -41.47
CA ALA A 200 3.26 21.31 -41.93
C ALA A 200 4.50 21.45 -42.85
N GLY A 201 5.63 20.85 -42.48
CA GLY A 201 6.85 20.81 -43.29
C GLY A 201 6.68 20.09 -44.64
N LEU A 202 5.79 19.09 -44.70
CA LEU A 202 5.39 18.41 -45.94
C LEU A 202 4.44 19.23 -46.83
N GLY A 203 3.93 20.37 -46.36
CA GLY A 203 2.90 21.14 -47.05
C GLY A 203 1.52 20.46 -47.08
N LEU A 204 1.34 19.35 -46.36
CA LEU A 204 0.05 18.62 -46.28
C LEU A 204 -1.01 19.42 -45.52
N ILE A 205 -0.57 20.31 -44.63
CA ILE A 205 -1.42 21.24 -43.88
C ILE A 205 -1.09 22.66 -44.36
N SER A 206 -1.37 22.96 -45.63
CA SER A 206 -1.17 24.32 -46.20
C SER A 206 -2.31 25.30 -45.88
N GLY A 207 -3.33 24.86 -45.12
CA GLY A 207 -4.42 25.72 -44.67
C GLY A 207 -4.09 26.40 -43.35
N LEU A 208 -3.55 27.62 -43.40
CA LEU A 208 -3.26 28.47 -42.22
C LEU A 208 -4.46 28.64 -41.27
N SER A 209 -5.69 28.44 -41.75
CA SER A 209 -6.91 28.56 -40.94
C SER A 209 -7.21 27.35 -40.04
N ALA A 210 -6.72 26.14 -40.36
CA ALA A 210 -7.03 24.92 -39.60
C ALA A 210 -6.09 24.70 -38.40
N ILE A 211 -4.90 25.29 -38.44
CA ILE A 211 -3.85 25.16 -37.42
C ILE A 211 -4.32 25.56 -36.01
N PRO A 212 -4.97 26.73 -35.78
CA PRO A 212 -5.39 27.11 -34.44
C PRO A 212 -6.47 26.17 -33.87
N PHE A 213 -7.44 25.75 -34.69
CA PHE A 213 -8.48 24.81 -34.25
C PHE A 213 -7.92 23.44 -33.90
N LEU A 214 -7.00 22.92 -34.71
CA LEU A 214 -6.37 21.63 -34.47
C LEU A 214 -5.45 21.68 -33.24
N GLY A 215 -4.72 22.78 -33.04
CA GLY A 215 -3.92 23.03 -31.85
C GLY A 215 -4.75 23.04 -30.57
N VAL A 216 -5.89 23.74 -30.57
CA VAL A 216 -6.84 23.75 -29.45
C VAL A 216 -7.39 22.35 -29.20
N ALA A 217 -7.78 21.60 -30.25
CA ALA A 217 -8.28 20.24 -30.10
C ALA A 217 -7.25 19.30 -29.45
N ILE A 218 -5.99 19.38 -29.85
CA ILE A 218 -4.89 18.60 -29.25
C ILE A 218 -4.61 19.02 -27.81
N LEU A 219 -4.61 20.32 -27.51
CA LEU A 219 -4.44 20.79 -26.14
C LEU A 219 -5.59 20.31 -25.24
N CYS A 220 -6.84 20.36 -25.72
CA CYS A 220 -8.00 19.82 -25.00
C CYS A 220 -7.85 18.30 -24.77
N ALA A 221 -7.47 17.54 -25.80
CA ALA A 221 -7.27 16.10 -25.66
C ALA A 221 -6.11 15.77 -24.69
N ALA A 222 -4.98 16.46 -24.80
CA ALA A 222 -3.84 16.32 -23.89
C ALA A 222 -4.22 16.68 -22.46
N PHE A 223 -5.03 17.72 -22.25
CA PHE A 223 -5.52 18.12 -20.94
C PHE A 223 -6.41 17.03 -20.32
N VAL A 224 -7.39 16.51 -21.06
CA VAL A 224 -8.27 15.43 -20.59
C VAL A 224 -7.47 14.18 -20.23
N LEU A 225 -6.52 13.78 -21.09
CA LEU A 225 -5.64 12.65 -20.82
C LEU A 225 -4.73 12.89 -19.61
N GLY A 226 -4.23 14.12 -19.45
CA GLY A 226 -3.47 14.55 -18.28
C GLY A 226 -4.29 14.39 -16.99
N VAL A 227 -5.54 14.86 -16.98
CA VAL A 227 -6.46 14.72 -15.83
C VAL A 227 -6.72 13.24 -15.54
N CYS A 228 -6.98 12.43 -16.56
CA CYS A 228 -7.13 10.97 -16.40
C CYS A 228 -5.87 10.36 -15.77
N GLY A 229 -4.68 10.72 -16.24
CA GLY A 229 -3.41 10.31 -15.65
C GLY A 229 -3.31 10.69 -14.18
N ALA A 230 -3.59 11.95 -13.85
CA ALA A 230 -3.58 12.44 -12.47
C ALA A 230 -4.48 11.58 -11.55
N VAL A 231 -5.71 11.32 -11.97
CA VAL A 231 -6.68 10.48 -11.23
C VAL A 231 -6.16 9.04 -11.04
N LEU A 232 -5.61 8.45 -12.11
CA LEU A 232 -4.99 7.12 -12.05
C LEU A 232 -3.80 7.05 -11.08
N SER A 233 -2.99 8.12 -11.01
CA SER A 233 -1.87 8.24 -10.08
C SER A 233 -2.36 8.30 -8.63
N VAL A 234 -3.37 9.12 -8.34
CA VAL A 234 -3.97 9.22 -7.00
C VAL A 234 -4.50 7.85 -6.55
N TYR A 235 -5.28 7.18 -7.40
CA TYR A 235 -5.84 5.87 -7.08
C TYR A 235 -4.74 4.84 -6.80
N SER A 236 -3.74 4.75 -7.69
CA SER A 236 -2.65 3.79 -7.56
C SER A 236 -1.75 4.07 -6.35
N ASN A 237 -1.46 5.35 -6.07
CA ASN A 237 -0.61 5.72 -4.94
C ASN A 237 -1.33 5.48 -3.61
N SER A 238 -2.64 5.73 -3.56
CA SER A 238 -3.49 5.38 -2.42
C SER A 238 -3.44 3.88 -2.15
N GLU A 239 -3.69 3.04 -3.17
CA GLU A 239 -3.66 1.58 -3.01
C GLU A 239 -2.28 1.06 -2.55
N LYS A 240 -1.19 1.59 -3.12
CA LYS A 240 0.17 1.21 -2.74
C LYS A 240 0.49 1.62 -1.30
N THR A 241 0.07 2.82 -0.90
CA THR A 241 0.27 3.34 0.46
C THR A 241 -0.50 2.53 1.49
N GLN A 242 -1.77 2.20 1.21
CA GLN A 242 -2.60 1.33 2.04
C GLN A 242 -1.93 -0.04 2.27
N LYS A 243 -1.47 -0.69 1.19
CA LYS A 243 -0.75 -1.97 1.29
C LYS A 243 0.54 -1.87 2.10
N ILE A 244 1.30 -0.78 1.96
CA ILE A 244 2.53 -0.53 2.74
C ILE A 244 2.22 -0.31 4.21
N GLN A 245 1.18 0.46 4.54
CA GLN A 245 0.74 0.69 5.92
C GLN A 245 0.32 -0.63 6.57
N LEU A 246 -0.49 -1.42 5.88
CA LEU A 246 -0.94 -2.72 6.34
C LEU A 246 0.27 -3.66 6.56
N TYR A 247 1.20 -3.72 5.61
CA TYR A 247 2.47 -4.43 5.79
C TYR A 247 3.23 -3.99 7.05
N LYS A 248 3.41 -2.67 7.26
CA LYS A 248 4.15 -2.15 8.42
C LYS A 248 3.46 -2.49 9.74
N ASN A 249 2.14 -2.36 9.79
CA ASN A 249 1.35 -2.62 10.99
C ASN A 249 1.40 -4.10 11.41
N PHE A 250 1.16 -5.02 10.47
CA PHE A 250 1.24 -6.45 10.75
C PHE A 250 2.66 -6.92 11.00
N LYS A 251 3.66 -6.32 10.35
CA LYS A 251 5.06 -6.58 10.69
C LYS A 251 5.38 -6.18 12.13
N HIS A 252 5.07 -4.95 12.52
CA HIS A 252 5.35 -4.45 13.87
C HIS A 252 4.71 -5.32 14.95
N ILE A 253 3.48 -5.74 14.73
CA ILE A 253 2.76 -6.59 15.69
C ILE A 253 3.31 -7.99 15.73
N ASN A 254 3.65 -8.58 14.59
CA ASN A 254 4.33 -9.87 14.60
C ASN A 254 5.65 -9.78 15.38
N ASP A 255 6.47 -8.76 15.13
CA ASP A 255 7.73 -8.54 15.86
C ASP A 255 7.46 -8.39 17.38
N HIS A 256 6.36 -7.72 17.77
CA HIS A 256 5.94 -7.58 19.17
C HIS A 256 5.46 -8.90 19.79
N PHE A 257 4.65 -9.69 19.08
CA PHE A 257 4.21 -11.03 19.52
C PHE A 257 5.42 -11.93 19.78
N ASP A 258 6.43 -11.91 18.92
CA ASP A 258 7.65 -12.69 19.14
C ASP A 258 8.41 -12.23 20.38
N ALA A 259 8.53 -10.92 20.59
CA ALA A 259 9.22 -10.37 21.76
C ALA A 259 8.52 -10.80 23.06
N GLU A 260 7.19 -10.71 23.12
CA GLU A 260 6.43 -11.09 24.31
C GLU A 260 6.42 -12.59 24.57
N MET A 261 6.20 -13.41 23.54
CA MET A 261 6.21 -14.87 23.68
C MET A 261 7.57 -15.43 24.09
N ASN A 262 8.66 -14.73 23.75
CA ASN A 262 10.02 -15.12 24.17
C ASN A 262 10.37 -14.61 25.58
N LEU A 263 9.77 -13.51 26.05
CA LEU A 263 9.98 -12.99 27.41
C LEU A 263 9.41 -13.93 28.48
N ASP A 264 8.26 -14.54 28.22
CA ASP A 264 7.64 -15.47 29.17
C ASP A 264 8.44 -16.77 29.30
N LYS A 265 9.01 -17.29 28.20
CA LYS A 265 9.92 -18.44 28.22
C LYS A 265 11.22 -18.18 28.99
N GLN A 266 11.66 -16.92 29.09
CA GLN A 266 12.82 -16.56 29.89
C GLN A 266 12.49 -16.39 31.38
N LYS A 267 11.32 -15.84 31.72
CA LYS A 267 10.88 -15.75 33.12
C LYS A 267 10.67 -17.12 33.76
N GLU A 268 10.07 -18.06 33.02
CA GLU A 268 9.85 -19.43 33.50
C GLU A 268 11.16 -20.22 33.73
N LYS A 269 12.26 -19.80 33.11
CA LYS A 269 13.56 -20.47 33.21
C LYS A 269 14.48 -19.91 34.29
N VAL A 270 14.12 -18.81 34.96
CA VAL A 270 15.00 -18.03 35.85
C VAL A 270 14.54 -18.04 37.31
N GLU A 271 13.57 -18.87 37.71
CA GLU A 271 13.24 -19.07 39.13
C GLU A 271 13.91 -20.34 39.70
N PRO A 272 15.16 -20.27 40.21
CA PRO A 272 15.69 -21.34 41.03
C PRO A 272 14.91 -21.35 42.36
N LEU A 273 14.19 -22.45 42.60
CA LEU A 273 13.53 -22.71 43.87
C LEU A 273 14.48 -22.41 45.04
N PRO A 274 14.12 -21.53 45.99
CA PRO A 274 14.82 -21.47 47.25
C PRO A 274 14.56 -22.78 48.00
N THR A 275 15.61 -23.57 48.18
CA THR A 275 15.62 -24.77 49.01
C THR A 275 15.24 -24.37 50.44
N LYS A 276 13.96 -24.47 50.80
CA LYS A 276 13.51 -24.41 52.18
C LYS A 276 12.98 -25.76 52.61
N VAL A 277 13.67 -26.26 53.62
CA VAL A 277 13.43 -27.46 54.40
C VAL A 277 11.98 -27.51 54.88
N SER A 278 11.46 -28.74 54.83
CA SER A 278 10.14 -29.25 55.17
C SER A 278 9.42 -28.66 56.40
N LYS A 279 8.11 -28.44 56.22
CA LYS A 279 7.07 -28.84 57.18
C LYS A 279 5.77 -29.14 56.41
N PRO A 280 5.07 -30.27 56.66
CA PRO A 280 3.80 -30.56 56.00
C PRO A 280 2.68 -29.84 56.74
N SER A 281 1.94 -28.99 56.04
CA SER A 281 0.61 -28.54 56.45
C SER A 281 -0.31 -28.71 55.25
N GLU A 282 -1.35 -29.50 55.45
CA GLU A 282 -2.38 -29.80 54.47
C GLU A 282 -3.04 -28.51 53.98
N LEU A 283 -2.81 -28.14 52.73
CA LEU A 283 -3.75 -27.35 51.95
C LEU A 283 -3.59 -27.79 50.50
N TYR A 284 -4.60 -28.48 49.99
CA TYR A 284 -4.68 -28.93 48.60
C TYR A 284 -4.89 -27.68 47.74
N GLN A 285 -3.80 -27.00 47.40
CA GLN A 285 -3.80 -25.93 46.41
C GLN A 285 -3.92 -26.62 45.05
N ASP A 286 -5.07 -26.43 44.40
CA ASP A 286 -5.34 -27.02 43.09
C ASP A 286 -4.41 -26.36 42.06
N TRP A 287 -3.36 -27.08 41.68
CA TRP A 287 -2.36 -26.65 40.69
C TRP A 287 -2.98 -26.21 39.35
N ARG A 288 -4.26 -26.54 39.10
CA ARG A 288 -5.02 -26.03 37.94
C ARG A 288 -5.38 -24.54 38.03
N SER A 289 -5.41 -23.92 39.21
CA SER A 289 -5.80 -22.51 39.33
C SER A 289 -4.68 -21.54 38.91
N GLU A 290 -3.42 -21.92 39.07
CA GLU A 290 -2.27 -21.09 38.68
C GLU A 290 -2.09 -21.04 37.15
N SER A 291 -2.32 -22.15 36.45
CA SER A 291 -2.28 -22.16 34.97
C SER A 291 -3.41 -21.33 34.36
N LEU A 292 -4.61 -21.37 34.95
CA LEU A 292 -5.76 -20.57 34.51
C LEU A 292 -5.55 -19.06 34.72
N GLN A 293 -4.94 -18.64 35.83
CA GLN A 293 -4.61 -17.23 36.07
C GLN A 293 -3.50 -16.72 35.14
N SER A 294 -2.47 -17.53 34.89
CA SER A 294 -1.40 -17.20 33.93
C SER A 294 -1.95 -17.04 32.51
N ASN A 295 -2.83 -17.95 32.07
CA ASN A 295 -3.46 -17.90 30.77
C ASN A 295 -4.38 -16.68 30.60
N LYS A 296 -5.15 -16.34 31.64
CA LYS A 296 -5.99 -15.14 31.64
C LYS A 296 -5.16 -13.86 31.52
N LEU A 297 -4.05 -13.77 32.24
CA LEU A 297 -3.14 -12.61 32.18
C LEU A 297 -2.53 -12.44 30.77
N LYS A 298 -2.15 -13.55 30.10
CA LYS A 298 -1.67 -13.54 28.72
C LYS A 298 -2.73 -13.07 27.73
N LEU A 299 -3.97 -13.57 27.89
CA LEU A 299 -5.11 -13.16 27.08
C LEU A 299 -5.43 -11.67 27.25
N ASP A 300 -5.45 -11.18 28.48
CA ASP A 300 -5.66 -9.75 28.79
C ASP A 300 -4.54 -8.89 28.17
N LYS A 301 -3.31 -9.41 28.14
CA LYS A 301 -2.17 -8.73 27.52
C LYS A 301 -2.25 -8.71 26.00
N ILE A 302 -2.60 -9.83 25.36
CA ILE A 302 -2.83 -9.90 23.90
C ILE A 302 -4.00 -9.00 23.50
N SER A 303 -5.08 -9.00 24.27
CA SER A 303 -6.19 -8.07 24.11
C SER A 303 -5.70 -6.62 24.22
N SER A 304 -4.89 -6.29 25.23
CA SER A 304 -4.29 -4.96 25.35
C SER A 304 -3.42 -4.58 24.15
N LEU A 305 -2.71 -5.53 23.52
CA LEU A 305 -1.92 -5.24 22.32
C LEU A 305 -2.76 -5.01 21.07
N LEU A 306 -3.89 -5.71 20.96
CA LEU A 306 -4.80 -5.57 19.83
C LEU A 306 -5.65 -4.28 19.93
N PHE A 307 -5.93 -3.81 21.15
CA PHE A 307 -6.91 -2.73 21.39
C PHE A 307 -6.34 -1.46 22.05
N TYR A 308 -5.11 -1.43 22.59
CA TYR A 308 -4.64 -0.32 23.44
C TYR A 308 -3.53 0.57 22.83
N GLN A 309 -3.38 0.62 21.50
CA GLN A 309 -2.28 1.37 20.88
C GLN A 309 -2.66 2.77 20.37
N ARG A 310 -3.08 3.67 21.28
CA ARG A 310 -3.18 5.12 20.94
C ARG A 310 -2.75 6.12 22.01
N VAL A 311 -2.76 5.76 23.29
CA VAL A 311 -2.56 6.75 24.38
C VAL A 311 -1.14 7.34 24.40
N SER A 312 -0.11 6.66 23.89
CA SER A 312 1.27 7.13 24.03
C SER A 312 1.80 8.06 22.92
N ARG A 313 0.97 8.49 21.96
CA ARG A 313 1.45 9.33 20.83
C ARG A 313 1.00 10.78 20.85
N GLU A 314 -0.02 11.15 21.64
CA GLU A 314 -0.51 12.53 21.71
C GLU A 314 0.24 13.40 22.74
N GLU A 315 1.03 12.81 23.65
CA GLU A 315 1.80 13.60 24.64
C GLU A 315 3.10 14.21 24.08
N SER A 316 3.57 13.83 22.88
CA SER A 316 4.78 14.42 22.31
C SER A 316 4.55 15.59 21.35
N GLU A 317 3.31 15.95 21.03
CA GLU A 317 2.99 16.99 20.03
C GLU A 317 2.51 18.32 20.62
N TYR A 318 2.47 18.45 21.96
CA TYR A 318 2.09 19.69 22.66
C TYR A 318 3.24 20.51 23.27
N SER A 319 4.50 20.22 22.92
CA SER A 319 5.65 20.99 23.42
C SER A 319 6.57 21.47 22.30
N SER A 320 6.07 22.31 21.40
CA SER A 320 6.91 23.31 20.71
C SER A 320 6.07 24.38 20.02
N VAL A 321 5.60 25.37 20.80
CA VAL A 321 5.26 26.69 20.26
C VAL A 321 6.54 27.54 20.29
N PRO A 322 6.97 28.14 19.17
CA PRO A 322 7.68 29.39 19.24
C PRO A 322 6.91 30.50 18.53
N HIS A 323 6.54 31.50 19.35
CA HIS A 323 6.71 32.93 19.12
C HIS A 323 6.58 33.50 17.70
N SER A 324 5.44 34.19 17.50
CA SER A 324 5.35 35.59 17.02
C SER A 324 6.42 36.11 16.06
N PHE A 325 6.03 36.32 14.81
CA PHE A 325 6.69 37.28 13.91
C PHE A 325 5.76 38.47 13.67
N GLU A 326 6.23 39.64 14.11
CA GLU A 326 5.67 40.95 13.84
C GLU A 326 5.82 41.32 12.36
N LEU A 327 4.81 42.04 11.86
CA LEU A 327 4.81 42.69 10.55
C LEU A 327 5.64 43.97 10.58
N SER A 328 6.53 44.11 9.61
CA SER A 328 6.99 45.37 9.03
C SER A 328 7.35 45.14 7.57
#